data_AF-A0A969JIP4-F1
#
_entry.id   AF-A0A969JIP4-F1
#
_cell.length_a   1.000
_cell.length_b   1.000
_cell.length_c   1.000
_cell.angle_alpha   90.00
_cell.angle_beta   90.00
_cell.angle_gamma   90.00
#
_symmetry.space_group_name_H-M   'P 1'
#
loop_
_entity.id
_entity.type
_entity.pdbx_description
1 polymer ?
#
loop_
_entity_poly.entity_id
_entity_poly.type
_entity_poly.pdbx_seq_one_letter_code
_entity_poly.pdbx_strand_id
1 'polypeptide(L)' 'MPLSRESFEQHDGDVIFLLTGKTAQQLSLDEFVKDPLFSQLSAVKKGQIYEVSSDAWSAGRNILAAHRVLDDIVRVR' A
#
# COMPACT_ATOMS: atom_id res chain seq x y z
N MET A 1 3.40 13.32 -3.67
CA MET A 1 3.92 14.16 -2.57
C MET A 1 4.57 13.26 -1.56
N PRO A 2 5.74 13.62 -0.99
CA PRO A 2 6.33 12.85 0.09
C PRO A 2 5.43 12.92 1.33
N LEU A 3 5.36 11.83 2.09
CA LEU A 3 4.76 11.83 3.42
C LEU A 3 5.58 12.72 4.34
N SER A 4 4.94 13.72 4.93
CA SER A 4 5.51 14.60 5.95
C SER A 4 4.54 14.70 7.11
N ARG A 5 4.99 15.26 8.24
CA ARG A 5 4.09 15.56 9.36
C ARG A 5 2.96 16.51 8.97
N GLU A 6 3.21 17.40 8.01
CA GLU A 6 2.26 18.41 7.55
C GLU A 6 1.23 17.85 6.56
N SER A 7 1.58 16.80 5.81
CA SER A 7 0.66 16.09 4.91
C SER A 7 0.03 14.86 5.54
N PHE A 8 0.35 14.55 6.80
CA PHE A 8 0.02 13.29 7.45
C PHE A 8 -1.49 12.96 7.42
N GLU A 9 -2.34 13.93 7.75
CA GLU A 9 -3.80 13.77 7.71
C GLU A 9 -4.33 13.40 6.31
N GLN A 10 -3.69 13.91 5.25
CA GLN A 10 -4.10 13.63 3.86
C GLN A 10 -3.74 12.20 3.43
N HIS A 11 -2.83 11.55 4.16
CA HIS A 11 -2.37 10.19 3.90
C HIS A 11 -2.92 9.17 4.90
N ASP A 12 -3.65 9.59 5.93
CA ASP A 12 -4.18 8.71 6.98
C ASP A 12 -5.48 8.01 6.53
N GLY A 13 -5.32 6.97 5.71
CA GLY A 13 -6.42 6.11 5.26
C GLY A 13 -6.75 4.98 6.23
N ASP A 14 -7.90 4.32 5.99
CA ASP A 14 -8.30 3.13 6.74
C ASP A 14 -7.54 1.86 6.34
N VAL A 15 -7.07 1.80 5.09
CA VAL A 15 -6.37 0.65 4.48
C VAL A 15 -5.18 1.13 3.66
N ILE A 16 -4.08 0.39 3.70
CA ILE A 16 -2.89 0.62 2.87
C ILE A 16 -2.63 -0.59 1.97
N PHE A 17 -2.54 -0.35 0.67
CA PHE A 17 -2.02 -1.32 -0.29
C PHE A 17 -0.53 -1.07 -0.53
N LEU A 18 0.32 -1.93 0.00
CA LEU A 18 1.77 -1.82 -0.12
C LEU A 18 2.23 -2.50 -1.41
N LEU A 19 2.75 -1.74 -2.35
CA LEU A 19 3.23 -2.27 -3.63
C LEU A 19 4.49 -3.12 -3.42
N THR A 20 4.47 -4.36 -3.90
CA THR A 20 5.62 -5.29 -3.89
C THR A 20 5.96 -5.76 -5.30
N GLY A 21 7.19 -6.22 -5.50
CA GLY A 21 7.65 -6.77 -6.79
C GLY A 21 8.76 -5.95 -7.45
N LYS A 22 9.13 -6.34 -8.67
CA LYS A 22 10.35 -5.83 -9.35
C LYS A 22 10.30 -4.34 -9.68
N THR A 23 9.10 -3.78 -9.84
CA THR A 23 8.91 -2.37 -10.19
C THR A 23 8.58 -1.49 -8.98
N ALA A 24 8.46 -2.08 -7.78
CA ALA A 24 8.31 -1.34 -6.54
C ALA A 24 9.67 -0.92 -5.97
N GLN A 25 9.72 0.25 -5.31
CA GLN A 25 10.83 0.57 -4.42
C GLN A 25 10.86 -0.50 -3.33
N GLN A 26 12.03 -1.11 -3.09
CA GLN A 26 12.19 -2.16 -2.08
C GLN A 26 12.10 -1.55 -0.67
N LEU A 27 10.89 -1.31 -0.20
CA LEU A 27 10.60 -1.17 1.22
C LEU A 27 9.85 -2.44 1.62
N SER A 28 10.44 -3.26 2.48
CA SER A 28 9.74 -4.42 3.02
C SER A 28 8.56 -3.97 3.88
N LEU A 29 7.56 -4.84 4.01
CA LEU A 29 6.45 -4.62 4.94
C LEU A 29 6.97 -4.32 6.36
N ASP A 30 7.98 -5.06 6.79
CA ASP A 30 8.61 -4.92 8.10
C ASP A 30 9.24 -3.54 8.29
N GLU A 31 9.96 -3.02 7.29
CA GLU A 31 10.52 -1.67 7.34
C GLU A 31 9.42 -0.61 7.32
N PHE A 32 8.37 -0.82 6.51
CA PHE A 32 7.23 0.10 6.44
C PHE A 32 6.50 0.23 7.77
N VAL A 33 6.19 -0.88 8.45
CA VAL A 33 5.45 -0.84 9.72
C VAL A 33 6.30 -0.37 10.90
N LYS A 34 7.63 -0.53 10.84
CA LYS A 34 8.58 -0.09 11.88
C LYS A 34 9.02 1.36 11.71
N ASP A 35 8.72 2.00 10.58
CA ASP A 35 9.06 3.39 10.35
C ASP A 35 8.35 4.32 11.38
N PRO A 36 9.07 5.23 12.07
CA PRO A 36 8.47 6.09 13.10
C PRO A 36 7.36 7.03 12.61
N LEU A 37 7.34 7.38 11.32
CA LEU A 37 6.29 8.18 10.72
C LEU A 37 5.13 7.28 10.29
N PHE A 38 5.38 6.21 9.53
CA PHE A 38 4.30 5.35 9.01
C PHE A 38 3.59 4.55 10.10
N SER A 39 4.29 4.15 11.16
CA SER A 39 3.69 3.50 12.35
C SER A 39 2.62 4.35 13.04
N GLN A 40 2.57 5.66 12.76
CA GLN A 40 1.53 6.53 13.31
C GLN A 40 0.21 6.46 12.53
N LEU A 41 0.20 5.91 11.31
CA LEU A 41 -0.98 5.85 10.46
C LEU A 41 -2.02 4.89 11.06
N SER A 42 -3.28 5.27 10.99
CA SER A 42 -4.42 4.53 11.50
C SER A 42 -4.49 3.12 10.90
N ALA A 43 -4.31 2.99 9.58
CA ALA A 43 -4.22 1.68 8.92
C ALA A 43 -3.09 0.81 9.48
N VAL A 44 -1.92 1.39 9.77
CA VAL A 44 -0.78 0.63 10.31
C VAL A 44 -1.05 0.15 11.73
N LYS A 45 -1.57 1.03 12.59
CA LYS A 45 -1.99 0.67 13.96
C LYS A 45 -3.06 -0.41 14.00
N LYS A 46 -3.98 -0.41 13.02
CA LYS A 46 -5.07 -1.40 12.89
C LYS A 46 -4.63 -2.67 12.14
N GLY A 47 -3.37 -2.77 11.70
CA GLY A 47 -2.88 -3.91 10.91
C GLY A 47 -3.55 -4.05 9.54
N GLN A 48 -4.12 -2.98 9.00
CA GLN A 48 -4.82 -2.93 7.70
C GLN A 48 -3.85 -2.62 6.56
N ILE A 49 -2.74 -3.37 6.48
CA ILE A 49 -1.76 -3.28 5.40
C ILE A 49 -1.80 -4.56 4.57
N TYR A 50 -1.92 -4.43 3.26
CA TYR A 50 -1.99 -5.56 2.33
C TYR A 50 -0.97 -5.39 1.22
N GLU A 51 -0.07 -6.36 1.10
CA GLU A 51 0.90 -6.38 0.01
C GLU A 51 0.20 -6.73 -1.31
N VAL A 52 0.44 -5.93 -2.34
CA VAL A 52 -0.13 -6.12 -3.68
C VAL A 52 0.92 -6.01 -4.76
N SER A 53 0.69 -6.69 -5.88
CA SER A 53 1.65 -6.72 -6.98
C SER A 53 1.74 -5.36 -7.71
N SER A 54 2.93 -4.76 -7.73
CA SER A 54 3.24 -3.56 -8.52
C SER A 54 3.01 -3.75 -10.02
N ASP A 55 3.20 -4.96 -10.54
CA ASP A 55 2.93 -5.29 -11.94
C ASP A 55 1.44 -5.19 -12.28
N ALA A 56 0.55 -5.42 -11.32
CA ALA A 56 -0.90 -5.26 -11.48
C ALA A 56 -1.35 -3.82 -11.15
N TRP A 57 -0.95 -3.30 -10.00
CA TRP A 57 -1.47 -2.04 -9.44
C TRP A 57 -0.80 -0.77 -9.99
N SER A 58 0.43 -0.87 -10.50
CA SER A 58 1.20 0.30 -10.97
C SER A 58 1.55 0.23 -12.45
N ALA A 59 2.12 -0.90 -12.91
CA ALA A 59 2.54 -1.07 -14.31
C ALA A 59 1.44 -1.66 -15.21
N GLY A 60 0.45 -2.33 -14.62
CA GLY A 60 -0.63 -3.01 -15.33
C GLY A 60 -1.49 -2.04 -16.12
N ARG A 61 -1.60 -2.26 -17.44
CA ARG A 61 -2.47 -1.50 -18.35
C ARG A 61 -3.28 -2.43 -19.25
N ASN A 62 -3.71 -3.57 -18.71
CA ASN A 62 -4.45 -4.59 -19.45
C ASN A 62 -5.57 -5.20 -18.59
N ILE A 63 -6.45 -5.97 -19.24
CA ILE A 63 -7.62 -6.56 -18.59
C ILE A 63 -7.28 -7.58 -17.50
N LEU A 64 -6.15 -8.28 -17.61
CA LEU A 64 -5.72 -9.24 -16.58
C LEU A 64 -5.28 -8.51 -15.32
N ALA A 65 -4.54 -7.41 -15.46
CA ALA A 65 -4.17 -6.55 -14.33
C ALA A 65 -5.41 -5.95 -13.65
N ALA A 66 -6.39 -5.48 -14.43
CA ALA A 66 -7.65 -4.96 -13.89
C ALA A 66 -8.40 -6.02 -13.06
N HIS A 67 -8.50 -7.26 -13.56
CA HIS A 67 -9.10 -8.35 -12.77
C HIS A 67 -8.34 -8.62 -11.47
N ARG A 68 -7.01 -8.64 -11.50
CA ARG A 68 -6.22 -8.85 -10.26
C ARG A 68 -6.42 -7.76 -9.22
N VAL A 69 -6.52 -6.49 -9.65
CA VAL A 69 -6.84 -5.39 -8.73
C VAL A 69 -8.20 -5.62 -8.06
N LEU A 70 -9.20 -6.07 -8.82
CA LEU A 70 -10.52 -6.40 -8.26
C LEU A 70 -10.44 -7.56 -7.26
N ASP A 71 -9.71 -8.63 -7.59
CA ASP A 71 -9.52 -9.78 -6.69
C ASP A 71 -8.83 -9.37 -5.38
N ASP A 72 -7.83 -8.48 -5.45
CA ASP A 72 -7.13 -7.95 -4.27
C ASP A 72 -8.08 -7.08 -3.42
N ILE A 73 -8.91 -6.23 -4.04
CA ILE A 73 -9.91 -5.41 -3.32
C ILE A 73 -10.95 -6.30 -2.61
N VAL A 74 -11.44 -7.35 -3.26
CA VAL A 74 -12.42 -8.26 -2.67
C VAL A 74 -11.86 -8.99 -1.45
N ARG A 75 -10.56 -9.29 -1.43
CA ARG A 75 -9.89 -9.98 -0.31
C ARG A 75 -9.83 -9.14 0.96
N VAL A 76 -9.87 -7.82 0.84
CA VAL A 76 -9.74 -6.88 1.96
C VAL A 76 -11.10 -6.56 2.62
N ARG A 77 -12.21 -7.03 2.05
CA ARG A 77 -13.55 -6.89 2.63
C ARG A 77 -13.82 -7.84 3.79
#